data_AF-A0A2R6F9B8-F1
#
_entry.id   AF-A0A2R6F9B8-F1
#
_cell.length_a   1.000
_cell.length_b   1.000
_cell.length_c   1.000
_cell.angle_alpha   90.00
_cell.angle_beta   90.00
_cell.angle_gamma   90.00
#
_symmetry.space_group_name_H-M   'P 1'
#
loop_
_entity.id
_entity.type
_entity.pdbx_description
1 polymer ?
#
loop_
_entity_poly.entity_id
_entity_poly.type
_entity_poly.pdbx_seq_one_letter_code
_entity_poly.pdbx_strand_id
1 'polypeptide(L)'
;MRGDVGWFDRPPAVVECRECESEVYQHRPTTDIDCPECWREFPCEEFPELELVHLVCPVCQEQMKHGRRHPQQFDVPEWASCQNCRYHWEFEHF
;
A
#
# COMPACT_ATOMS: atom_id res chain seq x y z
N MET A 1 -8.35 19.80 0.87
CA MET A 1 -8.59 18.34 0.91
C MET A 1 -7.34 17.73 1.55
N ARG A 2 -7.47 16.74 2.45
CA ARG A 2 -6.31 16.02 2.99
C ARG A 2 -6.03 14.89 2.02
N GLY A 3 -4.93 14.99 1.30
CA GLY A 3 -4.51 13.96 0.37
C GLY A 3 -3.04 14.10 0.10
N ASP A 4 -2.40 12.95 -0.10
CA ASP A 4 -1.00 12.85 -0.38
C ASP A 4 -0.82 12.34 -1.81
N VAL A 5 0.32 12.64 -2.42
CA VAL A 5 0.56 12.38 -3.83
C VAL A 5 1.97 11.81 -3.98
N GLY A 6 2.11 10.75 -4.79
CA GLY A 6 3.39 10.10 -5.05
C GLY A 6 3.57 8.76 -4.32
N TRP A 7 4.49 7.94 -4.84
CA TRP A 7 4.73 6.57 -4.36
C TRP A 7 5.25 6.52 -2.92
N PHE A 8 6.15 7.43 -2.57
CA PHE A 8 6.78 7.47 -1.24
C PHE A 8 5.86 8.03 -0.15
N ASP A 9 4.76 8.66 -0.54
CA ASP A 9 3.71 9.14 0.36
C ASP A 9 2.44 8.29 0.27
N ARG A 10 2.54 7.05 -0.24
CA ARG A 10 1.40 6.13 -0.29
C ARG A 10 0.87 5.81 1.11
N PRO A 11 -0.43 5.49 1.22
CA PRO A 11 -1.02 5.06 2.48
C PRO A 11 -0.33 3.79 3.00
N PRO A 12 -0.40 3.55 4.32
CA PRO A 12 -0.05 2.25 4.88
C PRO A 12 -0.78 1.12 4.13
N ALA A 13 -0.12 -0.02 4.03
CA ALA A 13 -0.58 -1.14 3.22
C ALA A 13 -0.55 -2.44 4.00
N VAL A 14 -1.49 -3.32 3.70
CA VAL A 14 -1.45 -4.72 4.10
C VAL A 14 -1.13 -5.53 2.86
N VAL A 15 0.00 -6.25 2.90
CA VAL A 15 0.46 -7.13 1.83
C VAL A 15 0.50 -8.57 2.32
N GLU A 16 0.42 -9.52 1.40
CA GLU A 16 0.59 -10.93 1.72
C GLU A 16 2.08 -11.31 1.68
N CYS A 17 2.54 -12.03 2.71
CA CYS A 17 3.90 -12.56 2.72
C CYS A 17 4.04 -13.68 1.69
N ARG A 18 4.96 -13.55 0.73
CA ARG A 18 5.21 -14.57 -0.31
C ARG A 18 5.68 -15.94 0.20
N GLU A 19 6.16 -16.02 1.44
CA GLU A 19 6.73 -17.26 2.01
C GLU A 19 5.74 -18.03 2.88
N CYS A 20 4.86 -17.34 3.60
CA CYS A 20 3.96 -17.96 4.57
C CYS A 20 2.49 -17.52 4.45
N GLU A 21 2.16 -16.72 3.43
CA GLU A 21 0.80 -16.27 3.10
C GLU A 21 0.11 -15.45 4.22
N SER A 22 0.87 -15.01 5.23
CA SER A 22 0.35 -14.16 6.30
C SER A 22 0.19 -12.71 5.83
N GLU A 23 -0.81 -12.01 6.36
CA GLU A 23 -0.94 -10.57 6.17
C GLU A 23 0.12 -9.79 6.97
N VAL A 24 0.85 -8.91 6.27
CA VAL A 24 1.90 -8.07 6.84
C VAL A 24 1.51 -6.60 6.67
N TYR A 25 1.44 -5.89 7.79
CA TYR A 25 1.15 -4.46 7.80
C TYR A 25 2.43 -3.64 7.64
N GLN A 26 2.53 -2.92 6.53
CA GLN A 26 3.58 -1.94 6.29
C GLN A 26 3.07 -0.53 6.64
N HIS A 27 3.64 0.03 7.72
CA HIS A 27 3.22 1.34 8.22
C HIS A 27 3.69 2.52 7.37
N ARG A 28 4.90 2.47 6.78
CA ARG A 28 5.43 3.53 5.92
C ARG A 28 5.90 2.98 4.57
N PRO A 29 5.77 3.76 3.49
CA PRO A 29 6.17 3.31 2.16
C PRO A 29 7.65 3.01 1.99
N THR A 30 8.48 3.70 2.78
CA THR A 30 9.95 3.68 2.73
C THR A 30 10.58 2.72 3.75
N THR A 31 9.76 1.98 4.50
CA THR A 31 10.27 1.00 5.47
C THR A 31 10.14 -0.39 4.88
N ASP A 32 11.08 -1.25 5.21
CA ASP A 32 11.03 -2.65 4.84
C ASP A 32 9.81 -3.33 5.47
N ILE A 33 9.45 -4.47 4.88
CA ILE A 33 8.25 -5.23 5.19
C ILE A 33 8.69 -6.47 5.94
N ASP A 34 8.54 -6.41 7.26
CA ASP A 34 8.91 -7.49 8.16
C ASP A 34 7.71 -8.38 8.45
N CYS A 35 7.74 -9.62 7.96
CA CYS A 35 6.71 -10.59 8.30
C CYS A 35 6.88 -11.06 9.76
N PRO A 36 5.89 -10.87 10.65
CA PRO A 36 6.01 -11.27 12.05
C PRO A 36 5.91 -12.79 12.25
N GLU A 37 5.34 -13.52 11.29
CA GLU A 37 5.11 -14.96 11.38
C GLU A 37 6.37 -15.76 10.99
N CYS A 38 6.98 -15.42 9.85
CA CYS A 38 8.16 -16.14 9.34
C CYS A 38 9.48 -15.38 9.46
N TRP A 39 9.46 -14.14 9.99
CA TRP A 39 10.64 -13.27 10.18
C TRP A 39 11.39 -12.95 8.89
N ARG A 40 10.71 -13.08 7.74
CA ARG A 40 11.25 -12.66 6.46
C ARG A 40 11.10 -11.16 6.31
N GLU A 41 12.21 -10.51 5.97
CA GLU A 41 12.27 -9.10 5.60
C GLU A 41 12.23 -8.98 4.07
N PHE A 42 11.40 -8.06 3.57
CA PHE A 42 11.36 -7.66 2.17
C PHE A 42 11.69 -6.17 2.07
N PRO A 43 12.68 -5.77 1.26
CA PRO A 43 12.95 -4.37 1.00
C PRO A 43 11.70 -3.63 0.51
N CYS A 44 11.58 -2.34 0.85
CA CYS A 44 10.42 -1.55 0.42
C CYS A 44 10.24 -1.48 -1.11
N GLU A 45 11.33 -1.64 -1.86
CA GLU A 45 11.36 -1.71 -3.33
C GLU A 45 10.74 -2.98 -3.89
N GLU A 46 10.69 -4.08 -3.11
CA GLU A 46 10.03 -5.34 -3.48
C GLU A 46 8.52 -5.29 -3.25
N PHE A 47 7.96 -4.20 -2.73
CA PHE A 47 6.52 -4.04 -2.53
C PHE A 47 5.68 -4.40 -3.77
N PRO A 48 6.03 -3.99 -5.01
CA PRO A 48 5.28 -4.37 -6.22
C PRO A 48 5.28 -5.87 -6.52
N GLU A 49 6.20 -6.63 -5.93
CA GLU A 49 6.28 -8.09 -6.09
C GLU A 49 5.42 -8.85 -5.07
N LEU A 50 4.94 -8.16 -4.04
CA LEU A 50 4.05 -8.73 -3.02
C LEU A 50 2.58 -8.50 -3.40
N GLU A 51 1.73 -9.46 -3.06
CA GLU A 51 0.29 -9.31 -3.29
C GLU A 51 -0.28 -8.26 -2.32
N LEU A 52 -0.87 -7.21 -2.88
CA LEU A 52 -1.54 -6.17 -2.09
C LEU A 52 -2.93 -6.66 -1.66
N VAL A 53 -3.14 -6.86 -0.37
CA VAL A 53 -4.46 -7.19 0.19
C VAL A 53 -5.32 -5.93 0.22
N HIS A 54 -4.84 -4.86 0.85
CA HIS A 54 -5.52 -3.57 0.86
C HIS A 54 -4.64 -2.40 1.33
N LEU A 55 -5.07 -1.17 1.00
CA LEU A 55 -4.53 0.06 1.58
C LEU A 55 -5.35 0.50 2.80
N VAL A 56 -4.69 1.07 3.79
CA VAL A 56 -5.26 1.51 5.06
C VAL A 56 -5.19 3.03 5.16
N CYS A 57 -6.28 3.66 5.59
CA CYS A 57 -6.34 5.11 5.71
C CYS A 57 -5.44 5.60 6.85
N PRO A 58 -4.46 6.49 6.60
CA PRO A 58 -3.57 6.99 7.65
C PRO A 58 -4.28 7.87 8.68
N VAL A 59 -5.50 8.35 8.37
CA VAL A 59 -6.28 9.24 9.23
C VAL A 59 -7.22 8.48 10.17
N CYS A 60 -7.93 7.46 9.65
CA CYS A 60 -8.98 6.76 10.40
C CYS A 60 -8.81 5.24 10.45
N GLN A 61 -7.73 4.71 9.89
CA GLN A 61 -7.37 3.28 9.88
C GLN A 61 -8.37 2.35 9.18
N GLU A 62 -9.38 2.92 8.50
CA GLU A 62 -10.32 2.18 7.66
C GLU A 62 -9.66 1.71 6.36
N GLN A 63 -10.16 0.59 5.84
CA GLN A 63 -9.77 0.10 4.52
C GLN A 63 -10.12 1.12 3.43
N MET A 64 -9.16 1.37 2.54
CA MET A 64 -9.34 2.30 1.43
C MET A 64 -9.74 1.56 0.16
N LYS A 65 -10.69 2.15 -0.56
CA LYS A 65 -10.98 1.74 -1.94
C LYS A 65 -9.82 2.19 -2.81
N HIS A 66 -9.19 1.28 -3.52
CA HIS A 66 -8.03 1.57 -4.36
C HIS A 66 -8.21 0.93 -5.73
N GLY A 67 -7.35 1.31 -6.68
CA GLY A 67 -7.40 0.72 -8.01
C GLY A 67 -6.27 1.17 -8.92
N ARG A 68 -6.26 0.59 -10.11
CA ARG A 68 -5.34 0.88 -11.20
C ARG A 68 -6.08 1.61 -12.32
N ARG A 69 -5.51 2.70 -12.82
CA ARG A 69 -5.95 3.43 -14.01
C ARG A 69 -5.33 2.82 -15.27
N HIS A 70 -4.08 2.39 -15.18
CA HIS A 70 -3.28 1.81 -16.27
C HIS A 70 -2.76 0.42 -15.86
N PRO A 71 -3.63 -0.60 -15.81
CA PRO A 71 -3.27 -1.94 -15.36
C PRO A 71 -2.24 -2.66 -16.24
N GLN A 72 -1.91 -2.13 -17.42
CA GLN A 72 -0.87 -2.67 -18.31
C GLN A 72 0.49 -1.99 -18.13
N GLN A 73 0.56 -0.93 -17.31
CA GLN A 73 1.78 -0.16 -17.08
C GLN A 73 2.29 -0.28 -15.65
N PHE A 74 1.39 -0.49 -14.68
CA PHE A 74 1.73 -0.56 -13.26
C PHE A 74 1.02 -1.74 -12.60
N ASP A 75 1.80 -2.54 -11.88
CA ASP A 75 1.28 -3.64 -11.05
C ASP A 75 0.84 -3.16 -9.65
N VAL A 76 1.10 -1.89 -9.33
CA VAL A 76 0.76 -1.25 -8.07
C VAL A 76 -0.52 -0.42 -8.18
N PRO A 77 -1.26 -0.17 -7.08
CA PRO A 77 -2.38 0.76 -7.09
C PRO A 77 -1.93 2.17 -7.48
N GLU A 78 -2.73 2.85 -8.29
CA GLU A 78 -2.46 4.22 -8.74
C GLU A 78 -3.28 5.27 -8.00
N TRP A 79 -4.30 4.85 -7.24
CA TRP A 79 -5.09 5.75 -6.41
C TRP A 79 -5.73 4.98 -5.27
N ALA A 80 -6.04 5.71 -4.19
CA ALA A 80 -6.79 5.19 -3.07
C ALA A 80 -7.68 6.28 -2.45
N SER A 81 -8.89 5.93 -2.07
CA SER A 81 -9.88 6.85 -1.49
C SER A 81 -10.55 6.22 -0.28
N CYS A 82 -10.40 6.85 0.88
CA CYS A 82 -11.13 6.49 2.07
C CYS A 82 -12.58 6.99 1.97
N GLN A 83 -13.54 6.07 2.11
CA GLN A 83 -14.96 6.40 2.05
C GLN A 83 -15.49 7.05 3.35
N ASN A 84 -14.76 6.89 4.47
CA ASN A 84 -15.16 7.41 5.77
C ASN A 84 -14.76 8.89 5.95
N CYS A 85 -13.46 9.19 5.88
CA CYS A 85 -12.93 10.54 6.15
C CYS A 85 -12.66 11.38 4.89
N ARG A 86 -12.90 10.82 3.69
CA ARG A 86 -12.64 11.44 2.37
C ARG A 86 -11.16 11.77 2.10
N TYR A 87 -10.24 11.13 2.81
CA TYR A 87 -8.82 11.17 2.46
C TYR A 87 -8.60 10.48 1.11
N HIS A 88 -7.78 11.08 0.26
CA HIS A 88 -7.47 10.58 -1.08
C HIS A 88 -5.96 10.58 -1.30
N TRP A 89 -5.44 9.51 -1.88
CA TRP A 89 -4.08 9.42 -2.36
C TRP A 89 -4.06 9.13 -3.85
N GLU A 90 -3.11 9.74 -4.55
CA GLU A 90 -2.86 9.51 -5.97
C GLU A 90 -1.39 9.18 -6.22
N PHE A 91 -1.16 8.25 -7.14
CA PHE A 91 0.16 7.97 -7.67
C PHE A 91 0.51 9.05 -8.70
N GLU A 92 1.56 9.83 -8.41
CA GLU A 92 2.11 10.81 -9.35
C GLU A 92 3.13 10.14 -10.25
N HIS A 93 2.89 10.18 -11.56
CA HIS A 93 3.87 9.80 -12.57
C HIS A 93 4.59 11.08 -12.99
N PHE A 94 5.85 11.25 -12.58
CA PHE A 94 6.72 12.32 -13.11
C PHE A 94 7.40 11.90 -14.41
#